data_AF-H2Y9U6-F1
#
_entry.id   AF-H2Y9U6-F1
#
_cell.length_a   1.000
_cell.length_b   1.000
_cell.length_c   1.000
_cell.angle_alpha   90.00
_cell.angle_beta   90.00
_cell.angle_gamma   90.00
#
_symmetry.space_group_name_H-M   'P 1'
#
loop_
_entity.id
_entity.type
_entity.pdbx_description
1 polymer ?
#
loop_
_entity_poly.entity_id
_entity_poly.type
_entity_poly.pdbx_seq_one_letter_code
_entity_poly.pdbx_strand_id
1 'polypeptide(L)' 'MICFSCGNSVKFLQVSNGSESVFQPDGNGVSQVASSSHHRMFAVAEEGLNPSIMVYDFPHCEQISILQDGAMLGYSQLH' A
#
# COMPACT_ATOMS: atom_id res chain seq x y z
N MET A 1 -11.32 -6.22 -7.31
CA MET A 1 -10.10 -6.66 -6.62
C MET A 1 -10.19 -6.23 -5.16
N ILE A 2 -9.84 -7.11 -4.24
CA ILE A 2 -9.74 -6.80 -2.81
C ILE A 2 -8.26 -6.67 -2.48
N CYS A 3 -7.87 -5.59 -1.79
CA CYS A 3 -6.52 -5.35 -1.29
C CYS A 3 -6.58 -5.29 0.23
N PHE A 4 -5.77 -6.10 0.92
CA PHE A 4 -5.79 -6.22 2.38
C PHE A 4 -4.43 -6.65 2.93
N SER A 5 -4.15 -6.28 4.18
CA SER A 5 -2.95 -6.73 4.89
C SER A 5 -3.10 -8.18 5.38
N CYS A 6 -2.01 -8.93 5.36
CA CYS A 6 -1.90 -10.29 5.87
C CYS A 6 -0.52 -10.46 6.53
N GLY A 7 -0.45 -10.22 7.85
CA GLY A 7 0.83 -10.04 8.54
C GLY A 7 1.61 -8.88 7.93
N ASN A 8 2.89 -9.10 7.62
CA ASN A 8 3.75 -8.11 6.97
C ASN A 8 3.63 -8.07 5.45
N SER A 9 2.61 -8.67 4.86
CA SER A 9 2.39 -8.71 3.42
C SER A 9 1.07 -8.05 3.02
N VAL A 10 0.96 -7.63 1.78
CA VAL A 10 -0.28 -7.17 1.15
C VAL A 10 -0.76 -8.24 0.19
N LYS A 11 -2.02 -8.63 0.29
CA LYS A 11 -2.66 -9.58 -0.62
C LYS A 11 -3.63 -8.88 -1.55
N PHE A 12 -3.61 -9.29 -2.81
CA PHE A 12 -4.59 -8.91 -3.82
C PHE A 12 -5.40 -10.14 -4.23
N LEU A 13 -6.72 -10.07 -4.07
CA LEU A 13 -7.65 -11.12 -4.48
C LEU A 13 -8.54 -10.63 -5.63
N GLN A 14 -8.48 -11.35 -6.75
CA GLN A 14 -9.39 -11.16 -7.86
C GLN A 14 -10.64 -12.03 -7.65
N VAL A 15 -11.72 -11.39 -7.18
CA VAL A 15 -12.96 -12.08 -6.78
C VAL A 15 -13.60 -12.87 -7.93
N SER A 16 -13.45 -12.42 -9.18
CA SER A 16 -14.12 -13.04 -10.33
C SER A 16 -13.61 -14.45 -10.67
N ASN A 17 -12.32 -14.73 -10.42
CA ASN A 17 -11.68 -16.00 -10.76
C ASN A 17 -10.92 -16.64 -9.58
N GLY A 18 -10.92 -15.99 -8.42
CA GLY A 18 -10.22 -16.45 -7.21
C GLY A 18 -8.70 -16.34 -7.26
N SER A 19 -8.11 -15.69 -8.28
CA SER A 19 -6.65 -15.58 -8.35
C SER A 19 -6.11 -14.62 -7.29
N GLU A 20 -5.04 -15.03 -6.61
CA GLU A 20 -4.35 -14.24 -5.60
C GLU A 20 -2.95 -13.82 -6.07
N SER A 21 -2.52 -12.64 -5.67
CA SER A 21 -1.11 -12.25 -5.66
C SER A 21 -0.72 -11.68 -4.30
N VAL A 22 0.56 -11.81 -3.97
CA VAL A 22 1.13 -11.33 -2.70
C VAL A 22 2.23 -10.33 -3.03
N PHE A 23 2.21 -9.21 -2.33
CA PHE A 23 3.26 -8.20 -2.36
C PHE A 23 3.87 -8.07 -0.96
N GLN A 24 5.19 -8.09 -0.92
CA GLN A 24 5.95 -7.88 0.30
C GLN A 24 6.58 -6.49 0.21
N PRO A 25 6.01 -5.47 0.87
CA PRO A 25 6.62 -4.16 0.91
C PRO A 25 7.97 -4.24 1.64
N ASP A 26 8.94 -3.49 1.14
CA ASP A 26 10.20 -3.25 1.84
C ASP A 26 9.91 -2.45 3.13
N GLY A 27 10.76 -2.59 4.16
CA GLY A 27 10.66 -1.79 5.38
C GLY A 27 10.37 -2.57 6.67
N ASN A 28 9.83 -1.88 7.68
CA ASN A 28 9.70 -2.39 9.05
C ASN A 28 8.39 -3.14 9.34
N GLY A 29 7.76 -3.73 8.33
CA GLY A 29 6.47 -4.44 8.47
C GLY A 29 5.27 -3.58 8.06
N VAL A 30 4.08 -4.18 8.10
CA VAL A 30 2.84 -3.56 7.59
C VAL A 30 1.87 -3.30 8.73
N SER A 31 1.68 -2.03 9.10
CA SER A 31 0.70 -1.65 10.12
C SER A 31 -0.69 -1.42 9.53
N GLN A 32 -0.76 -0.79 8.35
CA GLN A 32 -2.02 -0.46 7.70
C GLN A 32 -1.88 -0.41 6.18
N VAL A 33 -2.98 -0.70 5.48
CA VAL A 33 -3.07 -0.64 4.02
C VAL A 33 -4.31 0.17 3.63
N ALA A 34 -4.16 1.05 2.64
CA ALA A 34 -5.25 1.73 1.97
C ALA A 34 -5.12 1.53 0.46
N SER A 35 -6.25 1.49 -0.27
CA SER A 35 -6.23 1.33 -1.74
C SER A 35 -7.13 2.35 -2.42
N SER A 36 -6.74 2.75 -3.63
CA SER A 36 -7.50 3.64 -4.51
C SER A 36 -7.73 2.97 -5.85
N SER A 37 -8.98 2.59 -6.13
CA SER A 37 -9.38 2.03 -7.42
C SER A 37 -9.31 3.03 -8.55
N HIS A 38 -9.61 4.31 -8.28
CA HIS A 38 -9.60 5.38 -9.26
C HIS A 38 -8.21 5.60 -9.86
N HIS A 39 -7.17 5.59 -9.02
CA HIS A 39 -5.80 5.82 -9.45
C HIS A 39 -4.99 4.54 -9.68
N ARG A 40 -5.58 3.37 -9.41
CA ARG A 40 -4.88 2.07 -9.40
C ARG A 40 -3.61 2.09 -8.56
N MET A 41 -3.75 2.52 -7.31
CA MET A 41 -2.65 2.60 -6.35
C MET A 41 -3.05 2.00 -5.01
N PHE A 42 -2.05 1.67 -4.20
CA PHE A 42 -2.23 1.34 -2.80
C PHE A 42 -1.13 1.96 -1.95
N ALA A 43 -1.45 2.26 -0.70
CA ALA A 43 -0.54 2.81 0.27
C ALA A 43 -0.36 1.82 1.42
N VAL A 44 0.87 1.72 1.90
CA VAL A 44 1.27 0.88 3.03
C VAL A 44 1.93 1.77 4.07
N ALA A 45 1.44 1.71 5.30
CA ALA A 45 2.11 2.33 6.45
C ALA A 45 2.99 1.29 7.15
N GLU A 46 4.22 1.69 7.50
CA GLU A 46 5.13 0.85 8.27
C GLU A 46 4.69 0.73 9.74
N GLU A 47 5.19 -0.29 10.45
CA GLU A 47 5.12 -0.34 11.91
C GLU A 47 6.22 0.55 12.53
N GLY A 48 5.89 1.33 13.56
CA GLY A 48 6.87 2.13 14.30
C GLY A 48 6.32 3.42 14.90
N LEU A 49 7.17 4.14 15.64
CA LEU A 49 6.81 5.41 16.31
C LEU A 49 6.73 6.61 15.34
N ASN A 50 7.48 6.58 14.23
CA ASN A 50 7.45 7.57 13.15
C ASN A 50 7.31 6.81 11.82
N PRO A 51 6.11 6.27 11.52
CA PRO A 51 5.94 5.38 10.39
C PRO A 51 6.03 6.13 9.07
N SER A 52 6.74 5.54 8.10
CA SER A 52 6.67 5.98 6.70
C SER A 52 5.38 5.44 6.08
N ILE A 53 4.82 6.19 5.13
CA ILE A 53 3.76 5.69 4.25
C ILE A 53 4.32 5.61 2.84
N MET A 54 4.47 4.39 2.31
CA MET A 54 4.88 4.16 0.94
C MET A 54 3.67 3.98 0.04
N VAL A 55 3.78 4.50 -1.17
CA VAL A 55 2.75 4.50 -2.19
C VAL A 55 3.24 3.65 -3.35
N TYR A 56 2.41 2.72 -3.79
CA TYR A 56 2.72 1.82 -4.88
C TYR A 56 1.68 1.90 -5.99
N ASP A 57 2.14 1.71 -7.22
CA ASP A 57 1.25 1.49 -8.35
C ASP A 57 0.71 0.05 -8.34
N PHE A 58 -0.40 -0.18 -9.04
CA PHE A 58 -0.94 -1.50 -9.28
C PHE A 58 -1.25 -1.69 -10.78
N PRO A 59 -0.84 -2.80 -11.41
CA PRO A 59 -0.36 -4.05 -10.81
C PRO A 59 1.15 -4.20 -10.62
N HIS A 60 1.98 -3.24 -11.04
CA HIS A 60 3.43 -3.45 -11.08
C HIS A 60 4.09 -3.43 -9.68
N CYS A 61 3.43 -2.81 -8.70
CA CYS A 61 3.91 -2.69 -7.31
C CYS A 61 5.25 -1.94 -7.21
N GLU A 62 5.48 -0.99 -8.11
CA GLU A 62 6.59 -0.05 -8.07
C GLU A 62 6.26 1.10 -7.12
N GLN A 63 7.22 1.49 -6.30
CA GLN A 63 7.04 2.59 -5.35
C GLN A 63 7.02 3.92 -6.11
N ILE A 64 5.90 4.63 -6.02
CA ILE A 64 5.69 5.95 -6.64
C ILE A 64 6.18 7.06 -5.71
N SER A 65 5.89 6.95 -4.42
CA SER A 65 6.15 8.02 -3.46
C SER A 65 6.31 7.48 -2.04
N ILE A 66 6.90 8.30 -1.18
CA ILE A 66 7.07 8.02 0.24
C ILE A 66 6.76 9.28 1.05
N LEU A 67 5.91 9.13 2.06
CA LEU A 67 5.56 10.19 3.01
C LEU A 67 6.25 9.86 4.33
N GLN A 68 7.17 10.73 4.75
CA GLN A 68 7.99 10.59 5.96
C GLN A 68 8.02 11.91 6.74
N ASP A 69 8.52 11.86 7.98
CA ASP A 69 8.84 13.03 8.81
C ASP A 69 7.69 14.03 9.02
N GLY A 70 6.46 13.53 9.20
CA GLY A 70 5.30 14.38 9.52
C GLY A 70 4.69 15.06 8.31
N ALA A 71 4.61 14.35 7.18
CA ALA A 71 3.99 14.80 5.94
C ALA A 71 2.70 15.61 6.19
N MET A 72 2.74 16.89 5.81
CA MET A 72 1.69 17.88 6.09
C MET A 72 0.50 17.83 5.12
N LEU A 73 0.58 16.98 4.07
CA LEU A 73 -0.45 16.78 3.06
C LEU A 73 -0.88 15.31 3.06
N GLY A 74 -2.19 15.07 3.12
CA GLY A 74 -2.74 13.72 3.05
C GLY A 74 -2.50 13.08 1.68
N TYR A 75 -2.31 11.76 1.66
CA TYR A 75 -2.08 10.96 0.44
C TYR A 75 -3.12 11.18 -0.68
N SER A 76 -4.35 11.59 -0.32
CA SER A 76 -5.42 11.95 -1.27
C SER A 76 -5.14 13.18 -2.13
N GLN A 77 -4.03 13.89 -1.89
CA GLN A 77 -3.64 15.11 -2.61
C GLN A 77 -2.48 14.89 -3.61
N LEU A 78 -1.98 13.65 -3.76
CA LEU A 78 -0.98 13.32 -4.79
C LEU A 78 -1.69 13.12 -6.13
N HIS A 79 -1.33 13.94 -7.13
CA HIS A 79 -2.05 14.11 -8.39
C HIS A 79 -1.20 13.77 -9.61
#